data_AF-A0A644YHY2-F1
#
_entry.id   AF-A0A644YHY2-F1
#
_cell.length_a   1.000
_cell.length_b   1.000
_cell.length_c   1.000
_cell.angle_alpha   90.00
_cell.angle_beta   90.00
_cell.angle_gamma   90.00
#
_symmetry.space_group_name_H-M   'P 1'
#
loop_
_entity.id
_entity.type
_entity.pdbx_description
1 polymer ?
#
loop_
_entity_poly.entity_id
_entity_poly.type
_entity_poly.pdbx_seq_one_letter_code
_entity_poly.pdbx_strand_id
1 'polypeptide(L)'
;MYELKRIWITRVPADKKAWEDLLVLGGLVPDEQVDYTVGLYDRNKLVATGSTYQNIIKLVAVDPEYQSENLLTKIVMALSSKLHDEGIIHFFLYTKPCVAVSFASLGFKEIIRTDTILFMEQGSPDFSDYLALLESRKKDADHAGAIVMNANPFTKGHLYLVETAAAQVDVLYLFVLSDDRSEFSTEERSKLVEAGTQHLPNVVILPTRDYQVSSATFPSYFLKDQAVESIARVQAVLDATLFKERIAPALQIKTRFVGEEPLSPVTEVYNESMREIFSDTLALKVVPRIELDGQVISATRVRKALKEDDFQTIKKLVPPTTYIYLAENYGKDKFRGEKSGN
;
A
#
# COMPACT_ATOMS: atom_id res chain seq x y z
N MET A 1 33.11 -15.32 17.71
CA MET A 1 31.96 -14.55 18.23
C MET A 1 31.54 -13.61 17.12
N TYR A 2 30.25 -13.60 16.77
CA TYR A 2 29.73 -12.75 15.70
C TYR A 2 29.68 -11.29 16.13
N GLU A 3 30.07 -10.40 15.23
CA GLU A 3 30.04 -8.95 15.46
C GLU A 3 28.89 -8.32 14.66
N LEU A 4 27.97 -7.64 15.35
CA LEU A 4 26.86 -6.93 14.72
C LEU A 4 27.32 -5.51 14.31
N LYS A 5 27.18 -5.18 13.03
CA LYS A 5 27.59 -3.88 12.48
C LYS A 5 26.52 -3.29 11.60
N ARG A 6 26.38 -1.96 11.64
CA ARG A 6 25.67 -1.23 10.58
C ARG A 6 26.41 -1.39 9.26
N ILE A 7 25.67 -1.63 8.18
CA ILE A 7 26.19 -1.68 6.81
C ILE A 7 25.82 -0.35 6.13
N TRP A 8 26.78 0.27 5.43
CA TRP A 8 26.55 1.54 4.73
C TRP A 8 26.51 1.38 3.21
N ILE A 9 25.42 0.80 2.70
CA ILE A 9 25.30 0.43 1.27
C ILE A 9 25.40 1.63 0.29
N THR A 10 25.08 2.85 0.73
CA THR A 10 25.18 4.06 -0.12
C THR A 10 26.51 4.81 0.00
N ARG A 11 27.35 4.47 1.00
CA ARG A 11 28.59 5.22 1.31
C ARG A 11 29.85 4.39 1.17
N VAL A 12 29.77 3.08 1.36
CA VAL A 12 30.92 2.18 1.37
C VAL A 12 30.70 1.10 0.30
N PRO A 13 31.43 1.16 -0.84
CA PRO A 13 31.25 0.19 -1.93
C PRO A 13 31.48 -1.27 -1.53
N ALA A 14 32.43 -1.52 -0.61
CA ALA A 14 32.71 -2.87 -0.12
C ALA A 14 31.53 -3.45 0.69
N ASP A 15 30.90 -2.63 1.54
CA ASP A 15 29.70 -2.97 2.30
C ASP A 15 28.55 -3.33 1.36
N LYS A 16 28.31 -2.48 0.34
CA LYS A 16 27.28 -2.72 -0.68
C LYS A 16 27.51 -4.06 -1.38
N LYS A 17 28.75 -4.32 -1.81
CA LYS A 17 29.08 -5.54 -2.54
C LYS A 17 28.88 -6.79 -1.68
N ALA A 18 29.37 -6.78 -0.43
CA ALA A 18 29.19 -7.91 0.47
C ALA A 18 27.70 -8.18 0.78
N TRP A 19 26.91 -7.12 0.93
CA TRP A 19 25.47 -7.20 1.14
C TRP A 19 24.75 -7.78 -0.09
N GLU A 20 25.03 -7.27 -1.29
CA GLU A 20 24.47 -7.82 -2.55
C GLU A 20 24.81 -9.29 -2.72
N ASP A 21 26.06 -9.67 -2.48
CA ASP A 21 26.53 -11.05 -2.63
C ASP A 21 25.80 -11.99 -1.67
N LEU A 22 25.62 -11.59 -0.41
CA LEU A 22 24.89 -12.39 0.57
C LEU A 22 23.38 -12.49 0.23
N LEU A 23 22.76 -11.41 -0.24
CA LEU A 23 21.36 -11.44 -0.67
C LEU A 23 21.15 -12.40 -1.84
N VAL A 24 22.02 -12.32 -2.85
CA VAL A 24 21.97 -13.22 -4.01
C VAL A 24 22.20 -14.67 -3.58
N LEU A 25 23.13 -14.91 -2.66
CA LEU A 25 23.37 -16.24 -2.07
C LEU A 25 22.12 -16.77 -1.34
N GLY A 26 21.39 -15.89 -0.66
CA GLY A 26 20.09 -16.18 -0.03
C GLY A 26 18.92 -16.28 -1.01
N GLY A 27 19.15 -16.13 -2.31
CA GLY A 27 18.11 -16.18 -3.34
C GLY A 27 17.14 -15.00 -3.27
N LEU A 28 17.66 -13.82 -2.89
CA LEU A 28 16.98 -12.53 -2.90
C LEU A 28 17.62 -11.62 -3.96
N VAL A 29 16.83 -10.68 -4.47
CA VAL A 29 17.27 -9.61 -5.37
C VAL A 29 17.59 -8.38 -4.52
N PRO A 30 18.79 -7.80 -4.64
CA PRO A 30 19.12 -6.55 -3.96
C PRO A 30 18.18 -5.41 -4.33
N ASP A 31 17.76 -4.66 -3.32
CA ASP A 31 16.88 -3.50 -3.45
C ASP A 31 17.39 -2.37 -2.56
N GLU A 32 17.83 -1.28 -3.18
CA GLU A 32 18.45 -0.14 -2.50
C GLU A 32 17.44 0.74 -1.76
N GLN A 33 16.13 0.48 -1.89
CA GLN A 33 15.09 1.15 -1.12
C GLN A 33 15.08 0.62 0.34
N VAL A 34 15.98 1.16 1.15
CA VAL A 34 16.15 0.86 2.58
C VAL A 34 16.56 2.11 3.36
N ASP A 35 16.14 2.19 4.62
CA ASP A 35 16.51 3.26 5.56
C ASP A 35 17.70 2.86 6.45
N TYR A 36 17.77 1.57 6.81
CA TYR A 36 18.78 1.03 7.68
C TYR A 36 19.13 -0.42 7.30
N THR A 37 20.40 -0.78 7.38
CA THR A 37 20.89 -2.13 7.13
C THR A 37 21.89 -2.53 8.21
N VAL A 38 21.77 -3.77 8.69
CA VAL A 38 22.67 -4.36 9.70
C VAL A 38 23.16 -5.72 9.25
N GLY A 39 24.39 -6.06 9.61
CA GLY A 39 25.03 -7.32 9.29
C GLY A 39 25.69 -7.97 10.51
N LEU A 40 25.71 -9.30 10.52
CA LEU A 40 26.54 -10.11 11.42
C LEU A 40 27.77 -10.58 10.67
N TYR A 41 28.93 -10.33 11.28
CA TYR A 41 30.22 -10.70 10.72
C TYR A 41 30.86 -11.84 11.51
N ASP A 42 31.30 -12.86 10.79
CA ASP A 42 32.29 -13.82 11.29
C ASP A 42 33.67 -13.37 10.81
N ARG A 43 34.44 -12.76 11.73
CA ARG A 43 35.68 -12.04 11.41
C ARG A 43 35.41 -10.95 10.37
N ASN A 44 35.75 -11.19 9.10
CA ASN A 44 35.57 -10.26 7.99
C ASN A 44 34.49 -10.71 6.99
N LYS A 45 33.89 -11.90 7.18
CA LYS A 45 32.83 -12.43 6.31
C LYS A 45 31.48 -11.97 6.82
N LEU A 46 30.68 -11.33 5.98
CA LEU A 46 29.26 -11.06 6.27
C LEU A 46 28.49 -12.39 6.16
N VAL A 47 27.91 -12.86 7.27
CA VAL A 47 27.24 -14.18 7.34
C VAL A 47 25.72 -14.07 7.52
N ALA A 48 25.22 -12.93 7.95
CA ALA A 48 23.79 -12.63 7.96
C ALA A 48 23.55 -11.13 7.81
N THR A 49 22.44 -10.74 7.20
CA THR A 49 22.07 -9.34 7.01
C THR A 49 20.56 -9.16 7.07
N GLY A 50 20.13 -7.94 7.33
CA GLY A 50 18.74 -7.52 7.17
C GLY A 50 18.62 -6.01 7.11
N SER A 51 17.50 -5.53 6.57
CA SER A 51 17.26 -4.09 6.40
C SER A 51 15.87 -3.70 6.88
N THR A 52 15.68 -2.41 7.15
CA THR A 52 14.36 -1.80 7.30
C THR A 52 14.09 -0.81 6.17
N TYR A 53 12.81 -0.67 5.85
CA TYR A 53 12.29 0.44 5.07
C TYR A 53 10.95 0.85 5.68
N GLN A 54 10.90 2.04 6.27
CA GLN A 54 9.82 2.50 7.14
C GLN A 54 9.53 1.45 8.22
N ASN A 55 8.27 1.02 8.33
CA ASN A 55 7.82 -0.03 9.22
C ASN A 55 7.92 -1.44 8.58
N ILE A 56 8.79 -1.67 7.60
CA ILE A 56 8.95 -2.99 6.97
C ILE A 56 10.35 -3.52 7.26
N ILE A 57 10.44 -4.72 7.82
CA ILE A 57 11.66 -5.52 7.84
C ILE A 57 11.75 -6.26 6.50
N LYS A 58 12.88 -6.08 5.80
CA LYS A 58 13.12 -6.64 4.47
C LYS A 58 14.56 -7.11 4.28
N LEU A 59 14.79 -7.86 3.20
CA LEU A 59 16.12 -8.25 2.75
C LEU A 59 16.91 -9.02 3.84
N VAL A 60 16.20 -9.89 4.57
CA VAL A 60 16.78 -10.72 5.61
C VAL A 60 17.37 -11.98 4.99
N ALA A 61 18.68 -12.15 5.08
CA ALA A 61 19.40 -13.29 4.54
C ALA A 61 20.43 -13.83 5.54
N VAL A 62 20.60 -15.15 5.53
CA VAL A 62 21.62 -15.87 6.30
C VAL A 62 22.38 -16.75 5.31
N ASP A 63 23.70 -16.76 5.42
CA ASP A 63 24.57 -17.61 4.62
C ASP A 63 24.16 -19.09 4.82
N PRO A 64 23.92 -19.87 3.75
CA PRO A 64 23.58 -21.29 3.82
C PRO A 64 24.53 -22.13 4.69
N GLU A 65 25.82 -21.78 4.74
CA GLU A 65 26.82 -22.47 5.56
C GLU A 65 26.61 -22.24 7.07
N TYR A 66 25.82 -21.23 7.45
CA TYR A 66 25.58 -20.80 8.83
C TYR A 66 24.10 -20.96 9.25
N GLN A 67 23.28 -21.70 8.51
CA GLN A 67 21.84 -21.85 8.79
C GLN A 67 21.49 -22.57 10.09
N SER A 68 22.40 -23.42 10.62
CA SER A 68 22.22 -24.08 11.93
C SER A 68 22.35 -23.12 13.11
N GLU A 69 22.68 -21.86 12.85
CA GLU A 69 22.93 -20.86 13.87
C GLU A 69 21.76 -19.90 14.07
N ASN A 70 21.63 -19.37 15.29
CA ASN A 70 20.58 -18.42 15.67
C ASN A 70 20.79 -17.00 15.09
N LEU A 71 21.38 -16.89 13.88
CA LEU A 71 21.76 -15.62 13.24
C LEU A 71 20.53 -14.84 12.74
N LEU A 72 19.53 -15.55 12.20
CA LEU A 72 18.27 -14.94 11.79
C LEU A 72 17.64 -14.15 12.94
N THR A 73 17.50 -14.80 14.09
CA THR A 73 16.97 -14.19 15.32
C THR A 73 17.75 -12.96 15.72
N LYS A 74 19.08 -13.01 15.69
CA LYS A 74 19.93 -11.86 16.04
C LYS A 74 19.72 -10.67 15.09
N ILE A 75 19.61 -10.91 13.79
CA ILE A 75 19.30 -9.87 12.81
C ILE A 75 17.92 -9.28 13.06
N VAL A 76 16.89 -10.12 13.16
CA VAL A 76 15.51 -9.65 13.36
C VAL A 76 15.38 -8.88 14.66
N MET A 77 15.94 -9.36 15.78
CA MET A 77 15.94 -8.63 17.04
C MET A 77 16.65 -7.27 16.94
N ALA A 78 17.77 -7.20 16.22
CA ALA A 78 18.48 -5.93 16.01
C ALA A 78 17.64 -4.93 15.20
N LEU A 79 16.94 -5.39 14.16
CA LEU A 79 16.05 -4.56 13.34
C LEU A 79 14.81 -4.13 14.13
N SER A 80 14.17 -5.04 14.87
CA SER A 80 13.03 -4.71 15.73
C SER A 80 13.40 -3.70 16.81
N SER A 81 14.57 -3.86 17.45
CA SER A 81 15.09 -2.86 18.40
C SER A 81 15.28 -1.51 17.74
N LYS A 82 15.85 -1.49 16.53
CA LYS A 82 16.06 -0.26 15.78
C LYS A 82 14.75 0.47 15.46
N LEU A 83 13.71 -0.26 15.06
CA LEU A 83 12.38 0.29 14.80
C LEU A 83 11.75 0.85 16.09
N HIS A 84 11.83 0.12 17.20
CA HIS A 84 11.34 0.60 18.49
C HIS A 84 12.07 1.86 18.96
N ASP A 85 13.39 1.95 18.78
CA ASP A 85 14.18 3.14 19.12
C ASP A 85 13.75 4.38 18.30
N GLU A 86 13.17 4.16 17.11
CA GLU A 86 12.57 5.19 16.25
C GLU A 86 11.09 5.45 16.55
N GLY A 87 10.52 4.80 17.58
CA GLY A 87 9.12 4.92 17.94
C GLY A 87 8.17 4.10 17.05
N ILE A 88 8.69 3.25 16.16
CA ILE A 88 7.91 2.37 15.30
C ILE A 88 7.62 1.08 16.07
N ILE A 89 6.40 0.97 16.58
CA ILE A 89 5.95 -0.13 17.46
C ILE A 89 5.11 -1.19 16.75
N HIS A 90 4.82 -0.99 15.47
CA HIS A 90 4.11 -1.94 14.60
C HIS A 90 4.83 -1.99 13.26
N PHE A 91 5.16 -3.18 12.80
CA PHE A 91 5.95 -3.37 11.59
C PHE A 91 5.66 -4.70 10.92
N PHE A 92 6.02 -4.75 9.64
CA PHE A 92 5.66 -5.78 8.69
C PHE A 92 6.87 -6.56 8.21
N LEU A 93 6.58 -7.75 7.69
CA LEU A 93 7.53 -8.60 7.00
C LEU A 93 6.83 -9.27 5.82
N TYR A 94 7.51 -9.23 4.67
CA TYR A 94 7.13 -9.97 3.48
C TYR A 94 8.23 -10.97 3.15
N THR A 95 7.88 -12.24 3.04
CA THR A 95 8.89 -13.29 2.84
C THR A 95 8.31 -14.49 2.12
N LYS A 96 9.12 -15.53 1.89
CA LYS A 96 8.66 -16.79 1.31
C LYS A 96 7.91 -17.61 2.38
N PRO A 97 6.84 -18.35 2.03
CA PRO A 97 6.10 -19.18 2.99
C PRO A 97 6.93 -20.22 3.74
N CYS A 98 8.05 -20.69 3.17
CA CYS A 98 8.90 -21.71 3.78
C CYS A 98 9.59 -21.28 5.09
N VAL A 99 9.70 -19.97 5.37
CA VAL A 99 10.34 -19.45 6.59
C VAL A 99 9.33 -19.01 7.67
N ALA A 100 8.05 -19.35 7.51
CA ALA A 100 6.96 -18.95 8.42
C ALA A 100 7.25 -19.30 9.88
N VAL A 101 7.67 -20.54 10.15
CA VAL A 101 7.92 -21.04 11.51
C VAL A 101 9.00 -20.23 12.21
N SER A 102 10.06 -19.86 11.49
CA SER A 102 11.15 -19.06 12.04
C SER A 102 10.67 -17.68 12.49
N PHE A 103 9.90 -16.98 11.67
CA PHE A 103 9.39 -15.65 12.04
C PHE A 103 8.26 -15.70 13.06
N ALA A 104 7.40 -16.72 13.04
CA ALA A 104 6.40 -16.94 14.07
C ALA A 104 7.06 -17.13 15.45
N SER A 105 8.18 -17.85 15.53
CA SER A 105 8.94 -18.01 16.78
C SER A 105 9.52 -16.70 17.33
N LEU A 106 9.63 -15.66 16.49
CA LEU A 106 10.12 -14.33 16.85
C LEU A 106 9.00 -13.36 17.22
N GLY A 107 7.74 -13.81 17.19
CA GLY A 107 6.58 -13.01 17.58
C GLY A 107 5.79 -12.43 16.41
N PHE A 108 6.16 -12.73 15.15
CA PHE A 108 5.37 -12.31 13.99
C PHE A 108 4.09 -13.13 13.87
N LYS A 109 2.98 -12.45 13.60
CA LYS A 109 1.67 -13.04 13.30
C LYS A 109 1.46 -13.03 11.79
N GLU A 110 0.98 -14.16 11.25
CA GLU A 110 0.61 -14.26 9.84
C GLU A 110 -0.68 -13.47 9.56
N ILE A 111 -0.62 -12.55 8.59
CA ILE A 111 -1.79 -11.81 8.10
C ILE A 111 -2.40 -12.56 6.93
N ILE A 112 -1.60 -12.93 5.94
CA ILE A 112 -2.07 -13.67 4.78
C ILE A 112 -0.90 -14.38 4.10
N ARG A 113 -1.21 -15.43 3.37
CA ARG A 113 -0.26 -16.17 2.54
C ARG A 113 -0.81 -16.44 1.15
N THR A 114 0.10 -16.52 0.20
CA THR A 114 -0.09 -17.07 -1.14
C THR A 114 0.95 -18.17 -1.36
N ASP A 115 1.00 -18.79 -2.53
CA ASP A 115 2.01 -19.80 -2.85
C ASP A 115 3.44 -19.24 -2.81
N THR A 116 3.60 -17.93 -3.05
CA THR A 116 4.91 -17.28 -3.17
C THR A 116 5.22 -16.29 -2.06
N ILE A 117 4.20 -15.77 -1.37
CA ILE A 117 4.33 -14.70 -0.38
C ILE A 117 3.71 -15.09 0.94
N LEU A 118 4.42 -14.75 2.00
CA LEU A 118 3.93 -14.70 3.36
C LEU A 118 4.02 -13.24 3.84
N PHE A 119 2.87 -12.67 4.20
CA PHE A 119 2.77 -11.33 4.79
C PHE A 119 2.47 -11.47 6.28
N MET A 120 3.36 -10.91 7.11
CA MET A 120 3.27 -10.99 8.56
C MET A 120 3.46 -9.61 9.20
N GLU A 121 3.03 -9.50 10.45
CA GLU A 121 3.22 -8.31 11.29
C GLU A 121 3.73 -8.66 12.67
N GLN A 122 4.28 -7.67 13.36
CA GLN A 122 4.55 -7.71 14.78
C GLN A 122 4.27 -6.33 15.38
N GLY A 123 3.77 -6.31 16.61
CA GLY A 123 3.51 -5.07 17.34
C GLY A 123 2.01 -4.76 17.49
N SER A 124 1.69 -3.52 17.83
CA SER A 124 0.32 -3.05 18.01
C SER A 124 0.14 -1.58 17.60
N PRO A 125 -1.08 -1.14 17.18
CA PRO A 125 -2.25 -1.97 16.91
C PRO A 125 -2.01 -2.94 15.75
N ASP A 126 -2.59 -4.13 15.82
CA ASP A 126 -2.37 -5.22 14.86
C ASP A 126 -3.55 -5.43 13.89
N PHE A 127 -3.48 -6.46 13.05
CA PHE A 127 -4.49 -6.71 12.03
C PHE A 127 -5.83 -7.12 12.65
N SER A 128 -5.82 -7.73 13.83
CA SER A 128 -7.05 -8.02 14.56
C SER A 128 -7.71 -6.73 15.03
N ASP A 129 -6.92 -5.75 15.49
CA ASP A 129 -7.42 -4.41 15.82
C ASP A 129 -7.96 -3.67 14.58
N TYR A 130 -7.37 -3.93 13.40
CA TYR A 130 -7.91 -3.41 12.14
C TYR A 130 -9.24 -4.07 11.78
N LEU A 131 -9.36 -5.39 11.85
CA LEU A 131 -10.62 -6.09 11.59
C LEU A 131 -11.71 -5.65 12.59
N ALA A 132 -11.37 -5.48 13.87
CA ALA A 132 -12.28 -4.95 14.89
C ALA A 132 -12.75 -3.52 14.56
N LEU A 133 -11.86 -2.66 14.04
CA LEU A 133 -12.26 -1.35 13.52
C LEU A 133 -13.28 -1.50 12.38
N LEU A 134 -13.03 -2.39 11.41
CA LEU A 134 -13.97 -2.60 10.30
C LEU A 134 -15.33 -3.10 10.80
N GLU A 135 -15.34 -4.12 11.65
CA GLU A 135 -16.56 -4.70 12.23
C GLU A 135 -17.35 -3.66 13.03
N SER A 136 -16.69 -2.77 13.79
CA SER A 136 -17.35 -1.70 14.52
C SER A 136 -18.09 -0.69 13.61
N ARG A 137 -17.69 -0.62 12.34
CA ARG A 137 -18.27 0.26 11.32
C ARG A 137 -19.20 -0.47 10.37
N LYS A 138 -19.34 -1.79 10.53
CA LYS A 138 -20.24 -2.61 9.75
C LYS A 138 -21.68 -2.11 9.93
N LYS A 139 -22.40 -2.08 8.82
CA LYS A 139 -23.83 -1.79 8.73
C LYS A 139 -24.57 -3.07 8.39
N ASP A 140 -25.80 -3.17 8.87
CA ASP A 140 -26.70 -4.25 8.50
C ASP A 140 -27.14 -4.06 7.05
N ALA A 141 -26.89 -5.06 6.21
CA ALA A 141 -27.08 -5.01 4.77
C ALA A 141 -27.12 -6.43 4.20
N ASP A 142 -28.08 -6.69 3.32
CA ASP A 142 -28.12 -7.95 2.57
C ASP A 142 -27.07 -7.95 1.47
N HIS A 143 -26.79 -6.79 0.87
CA HIS A 143 -25.79 -6.61 -0.17
C HIS A 143 -24.84 -5.47 0.17
N ALA A 144 -23.68 -5.81 0.74
CA ALA A 144 -22.58 -4.87 0.90
C ALA A 144 -21.63 -4.88 -0.31
N GLY A 145 -21.24 -3.69 -0.75
CA GLY A 145 -20.24 -3.45 -1.78
C GLY A 145 -18.97 -2.80 -1.23
N ALA A 146 -17.88 -2.85 -2.00
CA ALA A 146 -16.67 -2.14 -1.65
C ALA A 146 -15.93 -1.51 -2.82
N ILE A 147 -15.43 -0.29 -2.61
CA ILE A 147 -14.43 0.38 -3.44
C ILE A 147 -13.14 0.58 -2.63
N VAL A 148 -11.98 0.32 -3.21
CA VAL A 148 -10.68 0.80 -2.70
C VAL A 148 -10.15 1.80 -3.71
N MET A 149 -9.76 2.98 -3.23
CA MET A 149 -9.20 4.03 -4.08
C MET A 149 -8.12 4.84 -3.37
N ASN A 150 -7.18 5.35 -4.16
CA ASN A 150 -6.21 6.32 -3.67
C ASN A 150 -6.86 7.71 -3.53
N ALA A 151 -7.67 8.15 -4.51
CA ALA A 151 -8.31 9.47 -4.51
C ALA A 151 -7.31 10.64 -4.36
N ASN A 152 -6.27 10.67 -5.19
CA ASN A 152 -5.14 11.60 -5.08
C ASN A 152 -5.08 12.66 -6.22
N PRO A 153 -5.98 13.66 -6.30
CA PRO A 153 -7.10 13.94 -5.41
C PRO A 153 -8.40 13.21 -5.82
N PHE A 154 -9.49 13.41 -5.08
CA PHE A 154 -10.82 12.96 -5.46
C PHE A 154 -11.28 13.66 -6.76
N THR A 155 -11.80 12.91 -7.74
CA THR A 155 -12.11 13.42 -9.09
C THR A 155 -13.54 13.07 -9.46
N LYS A 156 -14.08 13.65 -10.54
CA LYS A 156 -15.40 13.26 -11.04
C LYS A 156 -15.43 11.79 -11.49
N GLY A 157 -14.30 11.25 -11.95
CA GLY A 157 -14.18 9.83 -12.25
C GLY A 157 -14.33 8.95 -11.01
N HIS A 158 -13.72 9.36 -9.89
CA HIS A 158 -13.92 8.68 -8.59
C HIS A 158 -15.36 8.80 -8.13
N LEU A 159 -15.95 10.00 -8.19
CA LEU A 159 -17.34 10.24 -7.81
C LEU A 159 -18.30 9.36 -8.61
N TYR A 160 -18.13 9.31 -9.94
CA TYR A 160 -18.94 8.46 -10.81
C TYR A 160 -18.87 6.97 -10.43
N LEU A 161 -17.66 6.46 -10.13
CA LEU A 161 -17.48 5.09 -9.66
C LEU A 161 -18.23 4.85 -8.35
N VAL A 162 -18.15 5.78 -7.39
CA VAL A 162 -18.84 5.69 -6.10
C VAL A 162 -20.36 5.73 -6.28
N GLU A 163 -20.88 6.69 -7.05
CA GLU A 163 -22.33 6.82 -7.30
C GLU A 163 -22.89 5.57 -8.00
N THR A 164 -22.17 5.07 -9.01
CA THR A 164 -22.57 3.86 -9.76
C THR A 164 -22.58 2.62 -8.87
N ALA A 165 -21.60 2.48 -7.98
CA ALA A 165 -21.54 1.35 -7.05
C ALA A 165 -22.59 1.48 -5.94
N ALA A 166 -22.75 2.67 -5.35
CA ALA A 166 -23.69 2.95 -4.27
C ALA A 166 -25.15 2.72 -4.69
N ALA A 167 -25.48 2.93 -5.96
CA ALA A 167 -26.80 2.64 -6.51
C ALA A 167 -27.13 1.13 -6.63
N GLN A 168 -26.14 0.25 -6.47
CA GLN A 168 -26.28 -1.20 -6.69
C GLN A 168 -26.17 -2.04 -5.41
N VAL A 169 -26.00 -1.40 -4.25
CA VAL A 169 -25.76 -2.07 -2.97
C VAL A 169 -26.48 -1.35 -1.84
N ASP A 170 -26.83 -2.07 -0.79
CA ASP A 170 -27.48 -1.49 0.40
C ASP A 170 -26.50 -0.61 1.17
N VAL A 171 -25.23 -1.03 1.22
CA VAL A 171 -24.12 -0.30 1.86
C VAL A 171 -22.87 -0.42 1.00
N LEU A 172 -22.21 0.70 0.76
CA LEU A 172 -20.93 0.76 0.05
C LEU A 172 -19.81 1.17 1.01
N TYR A 173 -18.89 0.25 1.27
CA TYR A 173 -17.66 0.55 2.00
C TYR A 173 -16.62 1.16 1.06
N LEU A 174 -16.25 2.41 1.32
CA LEU A 174 -15.30 3.16 0.53
C LEU A 174 -13.95 3.23 1.26
N PHE A 175 -13.04 2.36 0.89
CA PHE A 175 -11.68 2.30 1.41
C PHE A 175 -10.79 3.36 0.75
N VAL A 176 -10.25 4.26 1.56
CA VAL A 176 -9.28 5.28 1.13
C VAL A 176 -7.89 4.83 1.56
N LEU A 177 -6.96 4.72 0.60
CA LEU A 177 -5.58 4.30 0.89
C LEU A 177 -4.97 5.18 1.98
N SER A 178 -4.24 4.60 2.93
CA SER A 178 -3.57 5.33 4.02
C SER A 178 -2.11 5.69 3.73
N ASP A 179 -1.58 5.28 2.58
CA ASP A 179 -0.21 5.63 2.15
C ASP A 179 -0.07 7.14 1.91
N ASP A 180 0.88 7.77 2.60
CA ASP A 180 1.08 9.23 2.58
C ASP A 180 2.15 9.69 1.58
N ARG A 181 2.57 8.79 0.69
CA ARG A 181 3.59 9.06 -0.37
C ARG A 181 3.01 9.81 -1.58
N SER A 182 1.78 10.29 -1.47
CA SER A 182 1.05 11.01 -2.51
C SER A 182 1.26 12.52 -2.46
N GLU A 183 0.96 13.22 -3.56
CA GLU A 183 0.93 14.69 -3.58
C GLU A 183 -0.12 15.28 -2.61
N PHE A 184 -1.16 14.52 -2.27
CA PHE A 184 -2.14 14.86 -1.24
C PHE A 184 -2.04 13.88 -0.07
N SER A 185 -2.09 14.37 1.16
CA SER A 185 -1.99 13.52 2.35
C SER A 185 -3.20 12.61 2.52
N THR A 186 -3.07 11.53 3.28
CA THR A 186 -4.20 10.65 3.64
C THR A 186 -5.36 11.43 4.28
N GLU A 187 -5.05 12.42 5.11
CA GLU A 187 -6.07 13.28 5.73
C GLU A 187 -6.78 14.14 4.69
N GLU A 188 -6.04 14.76 3.77
CA GLU A 188 -6.61 15.56 2.68
C GLU A 188 -7.48 14.70 1.77
N ARG A 189 -7.00 13.54 1.35
CA ARG A 189 -7.73 12.61 0.49
C ARG A 189 -9.03 12.14 1.16
N SER A 190 -8.97 11.83 2.45
CA SER A 190 -10.16 11.43 3.22
C SER A 190 -11.19 12.56 3.31
N LYS A 191 -10.77 13.79 3.60
CA LYS A 191 -11.64 14.98 3.61
C LYS A 191 -12.29 15.23 2.25
N LEU A 192 -11.52 15.11 1.17
CA LEU A 192 -12.02 15.31 -0.19
C LEU A 192 -13.04 14.25 -0.60
N VAL A 193 -12.81 12.99 -0.21
CA VAL A 193 -13.76 11.90 -0.43
C VAL A 193 -15.03 12.14 0.38
N GLU A 194 -14.92 12.43 1.67
CA GLU A 194 -16.07 12.69 2.56
C GLU A 194 -16.96 13.82 2.07
N ALA A 195 -16.36 14.96 1.72
CA ALA A 195 -17.11 16.09 1.15
C ALA A 195 -17.70 15.75 -0.23
N GLY A 196 -16.99 14.95 -1.04
CA GLY A 196 -17.43 14.55 -2.37
C GLY A 196 -18.58 13.53 -2.37
N THR A 197 -18.76 12.76 -1.30
CA THR A 197 -19.76 11.68 -1.21
C THR A 197 -20.85 11.94 -0.17
N GLN A 198 -20.91 13.13 0.42
CA GLN A 198 -21.84 13.46 1.51
C GLN A 198 -23.32 13.23 1.16
N HIS A 199 -23.69 13.38 -0.12
CA HIS A 199 -25.05 13.15 -0.59
C HIS A 199 -25.44 11.67 -0.70
N LEU A 200 -24.51 10.73 -0.48
CA LEU A 200 -24.73 9.29 -0.59
C LEU A 200 -24.86 8.67 0.82
N PRO A 201 -26.09 8.47 1.32
CA PRO A 201 -26.31 8.08 2.72
C PRO A 201 -25.86 6.65 3.06
N ASN A 202 -25.66 5.81 2.04
CA ASN A 202 -25.23 4.42 2.19
C ASN A 202 -23.71 4.22 2.03
N VAL A 203 -22.93 5.29 1.92
CA VAL A 203 -21.47 5.23 1.82
C VAL A 203 -20.82 5.29 3.19
N VAL A 204 -19.96 4.31 3.50
CA VAL A 204 -19.16 4.27 4.73
C VAL A 204 -17.69 4.36 4.38
N ILE A 205 -17.06 5.47 4.74
CA ILE A 205 -15.63 5.71 4.48
C ILE A 205 -14.79 4.99 5.53
N LEU A 206 -13.81 4.21 5.08
CA LEU A 206 -12.90 3.43 5.90
C LEU A 206 -11.45 3.65 5.46
N PRO A 207 -10.47 3.69 6.38
CA PRO A 207 -9.07 3.68 6.02
C PRO A 207 -8.63 2.25 5.65
N THR A 208 -7.61 2.13 4.81
CA THR A 208 -6.93 0.84 4.61
C THR A 208 -5.93 0.54 5.73
N ARG A 209 -5.49 1.57 6.47
CA ARG A 209 -4.23 1.53 7.23
C ARG A 209 -3.12 0.98 6.32
N ASP A 210 -2.16 0.25 6.88
CA ASP A 210 -1.03 -0.30 6.14
C ASP A 210 -1.33 -1.67 5.50
N TYR A 211 -2.57 -2.16 5.59
CA TYR A 211 -2.95 -3.50 5.12
C TYR A 211 -3.39 -3.56 3.66
N GLN A 212 -3.41 -2.45 2.94
CA GLN A 212 -3.52 -2.48 1.47
C GLN A 212 -2.36 -1.69 0.90
N VAL A 213 -1.40 -2.42 0.35
CA VAL A 213 -0.06 -1.93 0.05
C VAL A 213 -0.09 -1.15 -1.25
N SER A 214 0.45 0.06 -1.27
CA SER A 214 0.63 0.77 -2.53
C SER A 214 1.75 0.11 -3.34
N SER A 215 1.63 0.15 -4.67
CA SER A 215 2.63 -0.43 -5.58
C SER A 215 4.04 0.15 -5.38
N ALA A 216 4.16 1.39 -4.89
CA ALA A 216 5.44 2.03 -4.60
C ALA A 216 6.16 1.48 -3.36
N THR A 217 5.46 0.67 -2.56
CA THR A 217 5.93 0.14 -1.27
C THR A 217 6.08 -1.38 -1.29
N PHE A 218 5.53 -2.03 -2.32
CA PHE A 218 5.45 -3.48 -2.37
C PHE A 218 6.85 -4.11 -2.48
N PRO A 219 7.27 -4.91 -1.49
CA PRO A 219 8.58 -5.55 -1.53
C PRO A 219 8.61 -6.71 -2.51
N SER A 220 9.32 -6.54 -3.63
CA SER A 220 9.47 -7.57 -4.68
C SER A 220 10.79 -8.35 -4.61
N TYR A 221 11.64 -8.08 -3.61
CA TYR A 221 13.02 -8.60 -3.54
C TYR A 221 13.12 -10.14 -3.44
N PHE A 222 12.08 -10.83 -3.00
CA PHE A 222 12.05 -12.29 -2.94
C PHE A 222 11.56 -12.93 -4.25
N LEU A 223 11.15 -12.12 -5.25
CA LEU A 223 10.69 -12.56 -6.56
C LEU A 223 11.85 -12.77 -7.52
N LYS A 224 11.81 -13.87 -8.27
CA LYS A 224 12.84 -14.17 -9.29
C LYS A 224 12.67 -13.32 -10.55
N ASP A 225 11.41 -13.11 -10.95
CA ASP A 225 11.09 -12.25 -12.09
C ASP A 225 10.84 -10.82 -11.58
N GLN A 226 11.63 -9.89 -12.11
CA GLN A 226 11.57 -8.48 -11.76
C GLN A 226 10.87 -7.65 -12.85
N ALA A 227 10.22 -8.28 -13.82
CA ALA A 227 9.35 -7.61 -14.76
C ALA A 227 8.19 -6.90 -14.01
N VAL A 228 7.90 -5.66 -14.40
CA VAL A 228 6.88 -4.82 -13.75
C VAL A 228 5.52 -5.51 -13.72
N GLU A 229 5.13 -6.16 -14.82
CA GLU A 229 3.87 -6.91 -14.92
C GLU A 229 3.83 -8.12 -13.98
N SER A 230 4.95 -8.84 -13.82
CA SER A 230 5.06 -9.98 -12.92
C SER A 230 4.96 -9.56 -11.45
N ILE A 231 5.63 -8.47 -11.07
CA ILE A 231 5.52 -7.89 -9.72
C ILE A 231 4.08 -7.43 -9.46
N ALA A 232 3.47 -6.74 -10.43
CA ALA A 232 2.10 -6.26 -10.32
C ALA A 232 1.09 -7.41 -10.14
N ARG A 233 1.25 -8.51 -10.88
CA ARG A 233 0.42 -9.71 -10.74
C ARG A 233 0.55 -10.30 -9.34
N VAL A 234 1.79 -10.45 -8.85
CA VAL A 234 2.02 -11.01 -7.52
C VAL A 234 1.44 -10.12 -6.42
N GLN A 235 1.62 -8.79 -6.52
CA GLN A 235 0.98 -7.84 -5.62
C GLN A 235 -0.54 -7.97 -5.67
N ALA A 236 -1.12 -7.98 -6.88
CA ALA A 236 -2.56 -8.06 -7.07
C ALA A 236 -3.15 -9.34 -6.46
N VAL A 237 -2.45 -10.47 -6.61
CA VAL A 237 -2.84 -11.73 -5.97
C VAL A 237 -2.83 -11.61 -4.45
N LEU A 238 -1.77 -11.05 -3.85
CA LEU A 238 -1.71 -10.86 -2.39
C LEU A 238 -2.86 -9.97 -1.89
N ASP A 239 -3.05 -8.81 -2.52
CA ASP A 239 -4.07 -7.83 -2.14
C ASP A 239 -5.49 -8.38 -2.35
N ALA A 240 -5.73 -9.10 -3.45
CA ALA A 240 -7.01 -9.75 -3.71
C ALA A 240 -7.29 -10.88 -2.70
N THR A 241 -6.31 -11.71 -2.40
CA THR A 241 -6.45 -12.80 -1.42
C THR A 241 -6.71 -12.23 -0.03
N LEU A 242 -5.95 -11.22 0.40
CA LEU A 242 -6.19 -10.53 1.67
C LEU A 242 -7.60 -9.94 1.74
N PHE A 243 -8.03 -9.27 0.68
CA PHE A 243 -9.36 -8.69 0.62
C PHE A 243 -10.44 -9.76 0.72
N LYS A 244 -10.37 -10.80 -0.12
CA LYS A 244 -11.34 -11.89 -0.17
C LYS A 244 -11.43 -12.68 1.13
N GLU A 245 -10.30 -13.02 1.73
CA GLU A 245 -10.26 -13.94 2.86
C GLU A 245 -10.38 -13.26 4.22
N ARG A 246 -9.98 -11.99 4.33
CA ARG A 246 -9.91 -11.29 5.63
C ARG A 246 -10.85 -10.09 5.71
N ILE A 247 -10.83 -9.20 4.71
CA ILE A 247 -11.57 -7.92 4.76
C ILE A 247 -13.04 -8.10 4.38
N ALA A 248 -13.32 -8.79 3.28
CA ALA A 248 -14.68 -8.99 2.78
C ALA A 248 -15.58 -9.73 3.79
N PRO A 249 -15.12 -10.80 4.48
CA PRO A 249 -15.94 -11.50 5.48
C PRO A 249 -16.28 -10.61 6.69
N ALA A 250 -15.34 -9.81 7.18
CA ALA A 250 -15.54 -8.92 8.34
C ALA A 250 -16.69 -7.92 8.12
N LEU A 251 -16.89 -7.48 6.88
CA LEU A 251 -17.92 -6.52 6.49
C LEU A 251 -19.07 -7.15 5.68
N GLN A 252 -19.07 -8.47 5.49
CA GLN A 252 -20.03 -9.21 4.64
C GLN A 252 -20.13 -8.66 3.20
N ILE A 253 -19.01 -8.20 2.65
CA ILE A 253 -18.94 -7.66 1.30
C ILE A 253 -19.15 -8.78 0.28
N LYS A 254 -20.12 -8.58 -0.63
CA LYS A 254 -20.45 -9.52 -1.72
C LYS A 254 -19.96 -9.03 -3.08
N THR A 255 -19.64 -7.74 -3.21
CA THR A 255 -19.21 -7.17 -4.49
C THR A 255 -18.08 -6.17 -4.32
N ARG A 256 -16.99 -6.37 -5.07
CA ARG A 256 -15.91 -5.40 -5.22
C ARG A 256 -16.11 -4.64 -6.53
N PHE A 257 -16.12 -3.32 -6.47
CA PHE A 257 -16.21 -2.45 -7.64
C PHE A 257 -14.86 -1.84 -7.97
N VAL A 258 -14.48 -1.88 -9.23
CA VAL A 258 -13.23 -1.28 -9.74
C VAL A 258 -13.54 -0.46 -10.98
N GLY A 259 -12.78 0.60 -11.22
CA GLY A 259 -12.84 1.33 -12.47
C GLY A 259 -12.12 0.57 -13.58
N GLU A 260 -12.61 0.68 -14.81
CA GLU A 260 -11.87 0.26 -16.00
C GLU A 260 -10.58 1.08 -16.15
N GLU A 261 -9.49 0.48 -16.62
CA GLU A 261 -8.21 1.16 -16.84
C GLU A 261 -7.50 0.66 -18.11
N PRO A 262 -8.06 0.92 -19.30
CA PRO A 262 -7.54 0.34 -20.55
C PRO A 262 -6.19 0.94 -20.98
N LEU A 263 -5.74 2.02 -20.31
CA LEU A 263 -4.51 2.75 -20.64
C LEU A 263 -3.32 2.36 -19.75
N SER A 264 -3.51 1.45 -18.80
CA SER A 264 -2.46 0.99 -17.88
C SER A 264 -2.38 -0.54 -17.91
N PRO A 265 -1.41 -1.13 -18.62
CA PRO A 265 -1.20 -2.57 -18.64
C PRO A 265 -1.09 -3.18 -17.23
N VAL A 266 -0.43 -2.46 -16.32
CA VAL A 266 -0.26 -2.84 -14.91
C VAL A 266 -1.60 -2.95 -14.19
N THR A 267 -2.51 -2.00 -14.42
CA THR A 267 -3.83 -1.99 -13.77
C THR A 267 -4.76 -3.02 -14.38
N GLU A 268 -4.63 -3.30 -15.68
CA GLU A 268 -5.38 -4.40 -16.32
C GLU A 268 -4.96 -5.75 -15.74
N VAL A 269 -3.64 -6.02 -15.64
CA VAL A 269 -3.11 -7.23 -14.98
C VAL A 269 -3.61 -7.35 -13.54
N TYR A 270 -3.72 -6.22 -12.83
CA TYR A 270 -4.26 -6.18 -11.48
C TYR A 270 -5.76 -6.56 -11.45
N ASN A 271 -6.57 -6.03 -12.37
CA ASN A 271 -8.00 -6.38 -12.50
C ASN A 271 -8.22 -7.84 -12.91
N GLU A 272 -7.40 -8.38 -13.82
CA GLU A 272 -7.40 -9.78 -14.20
C GLU A 272 -7.10 -10.69 -13.01
N SER A 273 -6.05 -10.38 -12.25
CA SER A 273 -5.66 -11.15 -11.06
C SER A 273 -6.77 -11.14 -10.00
N MET A 274 -7.42 -9.99 -9.76
CA MET A 274 -8.58 -9.94 -8.87
C MET A 274 -9.73 -10.83 -9.35
N ARG A 275 -10.01 -10.85 -10.66
CA ARG A 275 -11.08 -11.67 -11.24
C ARG A 275 -10.79 -13.16 -11.02
N GLU A 276 -9.56 -13.58 -11.23
CA GLU A 276 -9.10 -14.96 -10.99
C GLU A 276 -9.25 -15.34 -9.50
N ILE A 277 -8.76 -14.51 -8.58
CA ILE A 277 -8.77 -14.79 -7.14
C ILE A 277 -10.18 -14.76 -6.56
N PHE A 278 -11.01 -13.81 -6.98
CA PHE A 278 -12.37 -13.68 -6.46
C PHE A 278 -13.27 -14.81 -6.94
N SER A 279 -13.16 -15.21 -8.21
CA SER A 279 -13.93 -16.29 -8.82
C SER A 279 -15.43 -16.18 -8.42
N ASP A 280 -16.06 -17.27 -7.97
CA ASP A 280 -17.49 -17.30 -7.63
C ASP A 280 -17.79 -16.86 -6.19
N THR A 281 -16.76 -16.60 -5.38
CA THR A 281 -16.92 -16.29 -3.94
C THR A 281 -17.16 -14.81 -3.66
N LEU A 282 -16.73 -13.93 -4.58
CA LEU A 282 -16.88 -12.49 -4.45
C LEU A 282 -17.09 -11.90 -5.86
N ALA A 283 -18.15 -11.14 -6.08
CA ALA A 283 -18.39 -10.57 -7.39
C ALA A 283 -17.41 -9.41 -7.67
N LEU A 284 -16.74 -9.42 -8.82
CA LEU A 284 -15.98 -8.26 -9.32
C LEU A 284 -16.82 -7.53 -10.38
N LYS A 285 -17.12 -6.25 -10.15
CA LYS A 285 -17.79 -5.39 -11.13
C LYS A 285 -16.82 -4.31 -11.62
N VAL A 286 -16.52 -4.32 -12.91
CA VAL A 286 -15.74 -3.28 -13.58
C VAL A 286 -16.71 -2.20 -14.07
N VAL A 287 -16.52 -0.97 -13.62
CA VAL A 287 -17.33 0.18 -14.01
C VAL A 287 -16.60 0.93 -15.13
N PRO A 288 -17.23 1.14 -16.29
CA PRO A 288 -16.63 1.88 -17.40
C PRO A 288 -16.18 3.28 -16.98
N ARG A 289 -15.12 3.78 -17.59
CA ARG A 289 -14.67 5.15 -17.30
C ARG A 289 -15.54 6.20 -17.97
N ILE A 290 -15.63 7.35 -17.31
CA ILE A 290 -16.20 8.56 -17.91
C ILE A 290 -15.11 9.41 -18.55
N GLU A 291 -15.46 9.96 -19.71
CA GLU A 291 -14.63 10.86 -20.48
C GLU A 291 -15.16 12.28 -20.41
N LEU A 292 -14.26 13.24 -20.53
CA LEU A 292 -14.56 14.65 -20.74
C LEU A 292 -13.78 15.09 -21.98
N ASP A 293 -14.48 15.63 -22.98
CA ASP A 293 -13.90 16.10 -24.24
C ASP A 293 -13.04 15.02 -24.94
N GLY A 294 -13.48 13.75 -24.89
CA GLY A 294 -12.75 12.60 -25.46
C GLY A 294 -11.49 12.20 -24.69
N GLN A 295 -11.29 12.73 -23.47
CA GLN A 295 -10.19 12.36 -22.59
C GLN A 295 -10.69 11.86 -21.24
N VAL A 296 -10.18 10.70 -20.83
CA VAL A 296 -10.46 10.08 -19.54
C VAL A 296 -10.16 11.03 -18.38
N ILE A 297 -11.12 11.22 -17.47
CA ILE A 297 -10.91 11.98 -16.24
C ILE A 297 -9.97 11.18 -15.31
N SER A 298 -8.82 11.75 -14.95
CA SER A 298 -7.85 11.09 -14.07
C SER A 298 -7.21 12.04 -13.08
N ALA A 299 -6.85 11.51 -11.91
CA ALA A 299 -6.19 12.27 -10.86
C ALA A 299 -4.80 12.80 -11.30
N THR A 300 -4.11 12.06 -12.18
CA THR A 300 -2.83 12.50 -12.76
C THR A 300 -2.99 13.77 -13.60
N ARG A 301 -4.07 13.90 -14.38
CA ARG A 301 -4.38 15.14 -15.12
C ARG A 301 -4.64 16.32 -14.17
N VAL A 302 -5.35 16.08 -13.06
CA VAL A 302 -5.58 17.10 -12.04
C VAL A 302 -4.27 17.58 -11.43
N ARG A 303 -3.40 16.66 -11.02
CA ARG A 303 -2.07 16.99 -10.45
C ARG A 303 -1.20 17.77 -11.44
N LYS A 304 -1.23 17.41 -12.72
CA LYS A 304 -0.55 18.18 -13.78
C LYS A 304 -1.12 19.61 -13.88
N ALA A 305 -2.44 19.75 -14.00
CA ALA A 305 -3.08 21.07 -14.07
C ALA A 305 -2.81 21.92 -12.82
N LEU A 306 -2.72 21.30 -11.64
CA LEU A 306 -2.37 21.98 -10.40
C LEU A 306 -0.94 22.55 -10.41
N LYS A 307 0.03 21.78 -10.92
CA LYS A 307 1.41 22.27 -11.11
C LYS A 307 1.48 23.44 -12.09
N GLU A 308 0.58 23.44 -13.08
CA GLU A 308 0.45 24.46 -14.12
C GLU A 308 -0.45 25.64 -13.70
N ASP A 309 -1.04 25.62 -12.49
CA ASP A 309 -2.00 26.62 -11.98
C ASP A 309 -3.26 26.79 -12.85
N ASP A 310 -3.61 25.75 -13.63
CA ASP A 310 -4.77 25.74 -14.53
C ASP A 310 -6.05 25.31 -13.80
N PHE A 311 -6.58 26.22 -12.98
CA PHE A 311 -7.82 25.99 -12.24
C PHE A 311 -9.05 25.86 -13.14
N GLN A 312 -9.03 26.36 -14.37
CA GLN A 312 -10.12 26.16 -15.31
C GLN A 312 -10.23 24.70 -15.72
N THR A 313 -9.11 24.04 -15.99
CA THR A 313 -9.08 22.60 -16.24
C THR A 313 -9.46 21.80 -14.99
N ILE A 314 -8.91 22.15 -13.82
CA ILE A 314 -9.25 21.45 -12.55
C ILE A 314 -10.75 21.46 -12.31
N LYS A 315 -11.42 22.62 -12.46
CA LYS A 315 -12.87 22.77 -12.27
C LYS A 315 -13.70 21.79 -13.10
N LYS A 316 -13.21 21.43 -14.28
CA LYS A 316 -13.89 20.47 -15.14
C LYS A 316 -13.68 19.03 -14.70
N LEU A 317 -12.54 18.70 -14.10
CA LEU A 317 -12.11 17.33 -13.76
C LEU A 317 -12.55 16.85 -12.36
N VAL A 318 -12.80 17.76 -11.41
CA VAL A 318 -13.08 17.40 -10.01
C VAL A 318 -14.48 17.86 -9.55
N PRO A 319 -15.07 17.23 -8.52
CA PRO A 319 -16.33 17.69 -7.95
C PRO A 319 -16.20 19.11 -7.37
N PRO A 320 -17.30 19.87 -7.22
CA PRO A 320 -17.26 21.22 -6.68
C PRO A 320 -16.55 21.33 -5.33
N THR A 321 -16.75 20.36 -4.43
CA THR A 321 -16.11 20.31 -3.11
C THR A 321 -14.60 20.19 -3.21
N THR A 322 -14.09 19.32 -4.08
CA THR A 322 -12.66 19.20 -4.34
C THR A 322 -12.10 20.44 -5.01
N TYR A 323 -12.83 21.05 -5.95
CA TYR A 323 -12.39 22.30 -6.59
C TYR A 323 -12.21 23.43 -5.58
N ILE A 324 -13.20 23.63 -4.69
CA ILE A 324 -13.15 24.65 -3.64
C ILE A 324 -11.91 24.42 -2.76
N TYR A 325 -11.72 23.19 -2.28
CA TYR A 325 -10.56 22.83 -1.46
C TYR A 325 -9.23 23.13 -2.15
N LEU A 326 -9.07 22.74 -3.42
CA LEU A 326 -7.84 22.98 -4.18
C LEU A 326 -7.61 24.47 -4.41
N ALA A 327 -8.64 25.23 -4.79
CA ALA A 327 -8.54 26.66 -4.99
C ALA A 327 -8.15 27.37 -3.69
N GLU A 328 -8.64 26.87 -2.57
CA GLU A 328 -8.35 27.41 -1.26
C GLU A 328 -6.94 27.09 -0.74
N ASN A 329 -6.42 25.90 -0.98
CA ASN A 329 -5.16 25.48 -0.35
C ASN A 329 -3.96 25.55 -1.29
N TYR A 330 -4.20 25.55 -2.60
CA TYR A 330 -3.15 25.43 -3.61
C TYR A 330 -3.21 26.52 -4.69
N GLY A 331 -4.27 27.33 -4.74
CA GLY A 331 -4.37 28.46 -5.68
C GLY A 331 -3.36 29.57 -5.34
N LYS A 332 -2.57 30.00 -6.33
CA LYS A 332 -1.54 31.04 -6.13
C LYS A 332 -2.11 32.44 -5.85
N ASP A 333 -3.41 32.65 -6.09
CA ASP A 333 -4.07 33.95 -5.90
C ASP A 333 -4.56 34.23 -4.46
N LYS A 334 -4.17 33.42 -3.47
CA LYS A 334 -4.39 33.79 -2.07
C LYS A 334 -3.40 34.87 -1.61
N PHE A 335 -3.93 36.09 -1.50
CA PHE A 335 -3.35 37.38 -1.08
C PHE A 335 -2.87 38.34 -2.20
N ARG A 336 -3.80 38.75 -3.07
CA ARG A 336 -3.85 40.15 -3.57
C ARG A 336 -5.18 40.81 -3.19
N GLY A 337 -5.26 41.22 -1.92
CA GLY A 337 -6.28 42.10 -1.34
C GLY A 337 -5.98 42.19 0.16
N GLU A 338 -5.69 43.33 0.79
CA GLU A 338 -6.05 44.72 0.51
C GLU A 338 -4.86 45.64 0.81
N LYS A 339 -4.39 46.40 -0.19
CA LYS A 339 -3.90 47.77 0.09
C LYS A 339 -5.05 48.68 -0.28
N SER A 340 -5.99 48.84 0.65
CA SER A 340 -6.92 49.95 0.65
C SER A 340 -6.08 51.24 0.74
N GLY A 341 -6.06 51.97 -0.38
CA GLY A 341 -5.59 53.34 -0.39
C GLY A 341 -6.51 54.21 0.48
N ASN A 342 -5.90 54.91 1.43
CA ASN A 342 -5.84 56.37 1.42
C ASN A 342 -4.75 56.84 2.38
#